data_AF-A0A0M8U059-F1
#
_entry.id   AF-A0A0M8U059-F1
#
_cell.length_a   1.000
_cell.length_b   1.000
_cell.length_c   1.000
_cell.angle_alpha   90.00
_cell.angle_beta   90.00
_cell.angle_gamma   90.00
#
_symmetry.space_group_name_H-M   'P 1'
#
loop_
_entity.id
_entity.type
_entity.pdbx_description
1 polymer ?
#
loop_
_entity_poly.entity_id
_entity_poly.type
_entity_poly.pdbx_seq_one_letter_code
_entity_poly.pdbx_strand_id
1 'polypeptide(L)'
;MSWGKCSISRPAWCVWVSEADLAVDSGQALLDLGDTGRAHQLITEGERLLPSARDKTRGVFLAYRAASYLDLKEPEPAAAAATQSLLLARRIGAPRCISLVDDMLPRFQPYRDAQGVPELLQLATA
;
A
#
# COMPACT_ATOMS: atom_id res chain seq x y z
N MET A 1 0.18 -17.26 44.25
CA MET A 1 0.61 -15.94 43.79
C MET A 1 0.04 -15.68 42.39
N SER A 2 -0.86 -14.71 42.25
CA SER A 2 -1.36 -14.28 40.93
C SER A 2 -0.51 -13.10 40.46
N TRP A 3 0.21 -13.25 39.36
CA TRP A 3 0.91 -12.14 38.72
C TRP A 3 -0.14 -11.22 38.10
N GLY A 4 -0.31 -10.03 38.70
CA GLY A 4 -1.17 -8.99 38.15
C GLY A 4 -0.72 -8.64 36.74
N LYS A 5 -1.66 -8.64 35.78
CA LYS A 5 -1.42 -8.19 34.42
C LYS A 5 -0.94 -6.73 34.47
N CYS A 6 0.36 -6.52 34.28
CA CYS A 6 0.89 -5.19 33.99
C CYS A 6 0.47 -4.87 32.55
N SER A 7 -0.66 -4.17 32.37
CA SER A 7 -0.98 -3.60 31.07
C SER A 7 0.00 -2.44 30.85
N ILE A 8 1.09 -2.71 30.12
CA ILE A 8 2.00 -1.65 29.68
C ILE A 8 1.19 -0.80 28.70
N SER A 9 0.69 0.34 29.16
CA SER A 9 0.12 1.37 28.29
C SER A 9 1.19 1.80 27.29
N ARG A 10 0.84 1.91 26.00
CA ARG A 10 1.78 2.35 24.96
C ARG A 10 2.43 3.67 25.38
N PRO A 11 3.77 3.80 25.33
CA PRO A 11 4.45 5.05 25.65
C PRO A 11 3.90 6.20 24.80
N ALA A 12 3.80 7.40 25.39
CA ALA A 12 3.24 8.57 24.70
C ALA A 12 4.00 8.91 23.40
N TRP A 13 5.31 8.65 23.35
CA TRP A 13 6.11 8.84 22.14
C TRP A 13 5.78 7.86 21.01
N CYS A 14 5.01 6.79 21.27
CA CYS A 14 4.51 5.85 20.27
C CYS A 14 3.13 6.24 19.71
N VAL A 15 2.56 7.40 20.05
CA VAL A 15 1.20 7.78 19.63
C VAL A 15 1.06 7.93 18.11
N TRP A 16 2.16 8.18 17.40
CA TRP A 16 2.17 8.42 15.96
C TRP A 16 2.09 7.14 15.13
N VAL A 17 2.48 5.98 15.68
CA VAL A 17 2.41 4.70 14.99
C VAL A 17 1.10 4.00 15.39
N SER A 18 0.28 3.57 14.47
CA SER A 18 -0.97 2.85 14.73
C SER A 18 -0.80 1.36 14.42
N GLU A 19 -1.75 0.53 14.83
CA GLU A 19 -1.80 -0.88 14.37
C GLU A 19 -1.83 -0.98 12.85
N ALA A 20 -2.45 0.00 12.18
CA ALA A 20 -2.48 0.07 10.73
C ALA A 20 -1.09 0.29 10.13
N ASP A 21 -0.28 1.17 10.73
CA ASP A 21 1.10 1.42 10.29
C ASP A 21 1.97 0.18 10.53
N LEU A 22 1.87 -0.43 11.73
CA LEU A 22 2.61 -1.64 12.06
C LEU A 22 2.28 -2.78 11.11
N ALA A 23 1.00 -2.97 10.78
CA ALA A 23 0.58 -4.00 9.84
C ALA A 23 1.21 -3.77 8.46
N VAL A 24 1.12 -2.56 7.91
CA VAL A 24 1.66 -2.32 6.56
C VAL A 24 3.18 -2.31 6.52
N ASP A 25 3.86 -1.72 7.50
CA ASP A 25 5.33 -1.73 7.56
C ASP A 25 5.86 -3.17 7.70
N SER A 26 5.18 -4.01 8.48
CA SER A 26 5.48 -5.44 8.57
C SER A 26 5.21 -6.16 7.25
N GLY A 27 4.11 -5.81 6.57
CA GLY A 27 3.79 -6.34 5.26
C GLY A 27 4.86 -6.00 4.22
N GLN A 28 5.34 -4.75 4.20
CA GLN A 28 6.42 -4.32 3.32
C GLN A 28 7.72 -5.09 3.62
N ALA A 29 8.10 -5.23 4.89
CA ALA A 29 9.27 -6.00 5.26
C ALA A 29 9.16 -7.47 4.78
N LEU A 30 7.97 -8.05 4.80
CA LEU A 30 7.74 -9.41 4.28
C LEU A 30 7.78 -9.47 2.75
N LEU A 31 7.38 -8.42 2.02
CA LEU A 31 7.62 -8.32 0.57
C LEU A 31 9.11 -8.34 0.25
N ASP A 32 9.89 -7.54 0.99
CA ASP A 32 11.34 -7.48 0.81
C ASP A 32 12.01 -8.85 1.10
N LEU A 33 11.37 -9.69 1.93
CA LEU A 33 11.80 -11.06 2.25
C LEU A 33 11.19 -12.14 1.34
N GLY A 34 10.27 -11.79 0.43
CA GLY A 34 9.60 -12.71 -0.49
C GLY A 34 8.41 -13.48 0.09
N ASP A 35 7.98 -13.21 1.33
CA ASP A 35 6.75 -13.78 1.91
C ASP A 35 5.52 -12.96 1.50
N THR A 36 5.21 -13.05 0.21
CA THR A 36 4.16 -12.26 -0.46
C THR A 36 2.77 -12.56 0.10
N GLY A 37 2.48 -13.81 0.43
CA GLY A 37 1.19 -14.23 0.97
C GLY A 37 0.88 -13.56 2.32
N ARG A 38 1.83 -13.60 3.26
CA ARG A 38 1.64 -12.96 4.56
C ARG A 38 1.69 -11.44 4.44
N ALA A 39 2.53 -10.91 3.56
CA ALA A 39 2.59 -9.48 3.28
C ALA A 39 1.24 -8.91 2.84
N HIS A 40 0.58 -9.55 1.87
CA HIS A 40 -0.73 -9.11 1.37
C HIS A 40 -1.81 -9.06 2.46
N GLN A 41 -1.82 -10.04 3.37
CA GLN A 41 -2.76 -10.06 4.50
C GLN A 41 -2.54 -8.84 5.40
N LEU A 42 -1.29 -8.54 5.75
CA LEU A 42 -0.97 -7.43 6.65
C LEU A 42 -1.21 -6.06 6.00
N ILE A 43 -0.90 -5.91 4.71
CA ILE A 43 -1.19 -4.67 3.96
C ILE A 43 -2.70 -4.42 3.89
N THR A 44 -3.48 -5.46 3.60
CA THR A 44 -4.95 -5.38 3.55
C THR A 44 -5.55 -5.01 4.90
N GLU A 45 -5.04 -5.61 5.98
CA GLU A 45 -5.51 -5.28 7.33
C GLU A 45 -5.16 -3.84 7.72
N GLY A 46 -3.94 -3.39 7.41
CA GLY A 46 -3.54 -2.01 7.67
C GLY A 46 -4.40 -0.99 6.90
N GLU A 47 -4.74 -1.27 5.64
CA GLU A 47 -5.68 -0.43 4.88
C GLU A 47 -7.10 -0.37 5.50
N ARG A 48 -7.59 -1.48 6.05
CA ARG A 48 -8.91 -1.56 6.71
C ARG A 48 -8.94 -0.76 8.02
N LEU A 49 -7.82 -0.73 8.73
CA LEU A 49 -7.68 -0.03 10.01
C LEU A 49 -7.40 1.47 9.85
N LEU A 50 -6.98 1.94 8.66
CA LEU A 50 -6.66 3.33 8.41
C LEU A 50 -7.92 4.23 8.39
N PRO A 51 -7.98 5.27 9.26
CA PRO A 51 -9.02 6.28 9.16
C PRO A 51 -8.81 7.18 7.93
N SER A 52 -9.90 7.74 7.39
CA SER A 52 -9.86 8.63 6.21
C SER A 52 -8.98 9.87 6.39
N ALA A 53 -8.78 10.35 7.62
CA ALA A 53 -7.84 11.42 7.92
C ALA A 53 -6.38 11.11 7.50
N ARG A 54 -6.07 9.84 7.22
CA ARG A 54 -4.74 9.35 6.83
C ARG A 54 -4.67 8.94 5.36
N ASP A 55 -5.42 9.62 4.49
CA ASP A 55 -5.42 9.41 3.04
C ASP A 55 -4.00 9.43 2.42
N LYS A 56 -3.06 10.23 2.95
CA LYS A 56 -1.65 10.20 2.51
C LYS A 56 -0.99 8.83 2.73
N THR A 57 -1.20 8.25 3.92
CA THR A 57 -0.69 6.92 4.27
C THR A 57 -1.35 5.85 3.41
N ARG A 58 -2.67 5.93 3.22
CA ARG A 58 -3.41 5.02 2.32
C ARG A 58 -2.86 5.04 0.89
N GLY A 59 -2.54 6.22 0.35
CA GLY A 59 -1.96 6.33 -1.01
C GLY A 59 -0.65 5.55 -1.17
N VAL A 60 0.25 5.64 -0.17
CA VAL A 60 1.51 4.89 -0.16
C VAL A 60 1.23 3.38 -0.10
N PHE A 61 0.29 2.95 0.74
CA PHE A 61 -0.03 1.53 0.93
C PHE A 61 -0.61 0.89 -0.34
N LEU A 62 -1.48 1.63 -1.05
CA LEU A 62 -2.00 1.21 -2.34
C LEU A 62 -0.90 1.04 -3.40
N ALA A 63 0.11 1.92 -3.40
CA ALA A 63 1.25 1.81 -4.31
C ALA A 63 2.11 0.58 -3.98
N TYR A 64 2.40 0.31 -2.70
CA TYR A 64 3.14 -0.90 -2.30
C TYR A 64 2.39 -2.18 -2.68
N ARG A 65 1.07 -2.20 -2.51
CA ARG A 65 0.26 -3.34 -2.94
C ARG A 65 0.31 -3.55 -4.44
N ALA A 66 0.26 -2.47 -5.23
CA ALA A 66 0.39 -2.56 -6.69
C ALA A 66 1.73 -3.16 -7.10
N ALA A 67 2.83 -2.73 -6.47
CA ALA A 67 4.16 -3.29 -6.71
C ALA A 67 4.21 -4.80 -6.40
N SER A 68 3.64 -5.21 -5.27
CA SER A 68 3.57 -6.63 -4.88
C SER A 68 2.80 -7.48 -5.91
N TYR A 69 1.65 -6.99 -6.39
CA TYR A 69 0.91 -7.71 -7.43
C TYR A 69 1.70 -7.84 -8.74
N LEU A 70 2.48 -6.81 -9.11
CA LEU A 70 3.41 -6.92 -10.24
C LEU A 70 4.52 -7.94 -10.02
N ASP A 71 5.07 -8.05 -8.80
CA ASP A 71 6.06 -9.08 -8.45
C ASP A 71 5.47 -10.49 -8.60
N LEU A 72 4.17 -10.65 -8.31
CA LEU A 72 3.41 -11.88 -8.50
C LEU A 72 2.93 -12.12 -9.95
N LYS A 73 3.20 -11.19 -10.87
CA LYS A 73 2.70 -11.22 -12.26
C LYS A 73 1.17 -11.23 -12.35
N GLU A 74 0.51 -10.50 -11.44
CA GLU A 74 -0.94 -10.28 -11.41
C GLU A 74 -1.26 -8.83 -11.85
N PRO A 75 -1.30 -8.54 -13.16
CA PRO A 75 -1.34 -7.17 -13.65
C PRO A 75 -2.68 -6.46 -13.39
N GLU A 76 -3.80 -7.15 -13.37
CA GLU A 76 -5.13 -6.57 -13.15
C GLU A 76 -5.29 -6.01 -11.73
N PRO A 77 -5.06 -6.78 -10.64
CA PRO A 77 -5.12 -6.23 -9.30
C PRO A 77 -4.02 -5.19 -9.04
N ALA A 78 -2.86 -5.31 -9.70
CA ALA A 78 -1.84 -4.27 -9.66
C ALA A 78 -2.35 -2.95 -10.25
N ALA A 79 -2.98 -2.99 -11.42
CA ALA A 79 -3.49 -1.81 -12.11
C ALA A 79 -4.61 -1.13 -11.31
N ALA A 80 -5.49 -1.91 -10.71
CA ALA A 80 -6.54 -1.40 -9.83
C ALA A 80 -5.97 -0.65 -8.62
N ALA A 81 -4.98 -1.24 -7.94
CA ALA A 81 -4.35 -0.62 -6.77
C ALA A 81 -3.55 0.65 -7.15
N ALA A 82 -2.78 0.61 -8.25
CA ALA A 82 -2.03 1.76 -8.75
C ALA A 82 -2.97 2.92 -9.16
N THR A 83 -4.08 2.61 -9.83
CA THR A 83 -5.10 3.61 -10.22
C THR A 83 -5.70 4.28 -8.98
N GLN A 84 -6.08 3.50 -7.97
CA GLN A 84 -6.60 4.05 -6.71
C GLN A 84 -5.57 4.93 -6.00
N SER A 85 -4.30 4.51 -5.97
CA SER A 85 -3.21 5.31 -5.39
C SER A 85 -3.05 6.64 -6.13
N LEU A 86 -2.99 6.61 -7.46
CA LEU A 86 -2.79 7.80 -8.30
C LEU A 86 -3.94 8.80 -8.19
N LEU A 87 -5.19 8.33 -8.25
CA LEU A 87 -6.37 9.17 -8.07
C LEU A 87 -6.39 9.84 -6.70
N LEU A 88 -6.09 9.07 -5.64
CA LEU A 88 -6.01 9.60 -4.28
C LEU A 88 -4.89 10.63 -4.16
N ALA A 89 -3.72 10.32 -4.72
CA ALA A 89 -2.54 11.18 -4.68
C ALA A 89 -2.77 12.53 -5.36
N ARG A 90 -3.44 12.52 -6.52
CA ARG A 90 -3.85 13.74 -7.23
C ARG A 90 -4.86 14.55 -6.43
N ARG A 91 -5.86 13.89 -5.82
CA ARG A 91 -6.90 14.55 -5.02
C ARG A 91 -6.33 15.30 -3.80
N ILE A 92 -5.32 14.74 -3.13
CA ILE A 92 -4.79 15.30 -1.87
C ILE A 92 -3.45 16.01 -2.01
N GLY A 93 -2.89 16.09 -3.22
CA GLY A 93 -1.58 16.67 -3.48
C GLY A 93 -0.44 15.89 -2.78
N ALA A 94 -0.38 14.57 -2.98
CA ALA A 94 0.66 13.70 -2.40
C ALA A 94 1.71 13.30 -3.46
N PRO A 95 2.77 14.12 -3.70
CA PRO A 95 3.74 13.89 -4.77
C PRO A 95 4.49 12.56 -4.62
N ARG A 96 4.76 12.11 -3.38
CA ARG A 96 5.41 10.82 -3.14
C ARG A 96 4.63 9.64 -3.73
N CYS A 97 3.31 9.64 -3.58
CA CYS A 97 2.47 8.55 -4.11
C CYS A 97 2.45 8.57 -5.65
N ILE A 98 2.46 9.77 -6.24
CA ILE A 98 2.57 9.93 -7.70
C ILE A 98 3.89 9.32 -8.17
N SER A 99 5.03 9.71 -7.57
CA SER A 99 6.34 9.17 -7.95
C SER A 99 6.41 7.65 -7.81
N LEU A 100 5.85 7.07 -6.74
CA LEU A 100 5.81 5.62 -6.58
C LEU A 100 5.04 4.93 -7.73
N VAL A 101 3.92 5.49 -8.16
CA VAL A 101 3.15 4.96 -9.30
C VAL A 101 3.89 5.17 -10.61
N ASP A 102 4.50 6.34 -10.83
CA ASP A 102 5.24 6.63 -12.05
C ASP A 102 6.44 5.67 -12.24
N ASP A 103 7.19 5.40 -11.17
CA ASP A 103 8.34 4.49 -11.18
C ASP A 103 7.95 3.05 -11.54
N MET A 104 6.70 2.63 -11.29
CA MET A 104 6.21 1.29 -11.63
C MET A 104 5.58 1.20 -13.03
N LEU A 105 5.18 2.30 -13.67
CA LEU A 105 4.52 2.27 -14.99
C LEU A 105 5.27 1.45 -16.06
N PRO A 106 6.60 1.50 -16.17
CA PRO A 106 7.33 0.68 -17.15
C PRO A 106 7.11 -0.82 -16.96
N ARG A 107 6.84 -1.28 -15.73
CA ARG A 107 6.61 -2.69 -15.40
C ARG A 107 5.26 -3.21 -15.90
N PHE A 108 4.33 -2.32 -16.22
CA PHE A 108 3.04 -2.67 -16.82
C PHE A 108 3.10 -2.88 -18.34
N GLN A 109 4.19 -2.48 -19.01
CA GLN A 109 4.29 -2.58 -20.48
C GLN A 109 4.10 -4.00 -21.05
N PRO A 110 4.64 -5.08 -20.43
CA PRO A 110 4.37 -6.44 -20.87
C PRO A 110 2.89 -6.86 -20.76
N TYR A 111 2.11 -6.12 -19.97
CA TYR A 111 0.70 -6.37 -19.66
C TYR A 111 -0.22 -5.28 -20.20
N ARG A 112 0.22 -4.52 -21.21
CA ARG A 112 -0.51 -3.35 -21.74
C ARG A 112 -1.97 -3.63 -22.13
N ASP A 113 -2.28 -4.88 -22.48
CA ASP A 113 -3.60 -5.32 -22.93
C ASP A 113 -4.42 -6.00 -21.81
N ALA A 114 -3.85 -6.14 -20.60
CA ALA A 114 -4.55 -6.67 -19.44
C ALA A 114 -5.58 -5.67 -18.90
N GLN A 115 -6.65 -6.18 -18.29
CA GLN A 115 -7.77 -5.35 -17.83
C GLN A 115 -7.30 -4.27 -16.84
N GLY A 116 -7.69 -3.01 -17.08
CA GLY A 116 -7.36 -1.88 -16.22
C GLY A 116 -5.97 -1.26 -16.47
N VAL A 117 -5.08 -1.97 -17.16
CA VAL A 117 -3.73 -1.45 -17.49
C VAL A 117 -3.80 -0.29 -18.49
N PRO A 118 -4.56 -0.36 -19.61
CA PRO A 118 -4.72 0.77 -20.51
C PRO A 118 -5.21 2.05 -19.81
N GLU A 119 -6.19 1.91 -18.93
CA GLU A 119 -6.78 3.03 -18.18
C GLU A 119 -5.78 3.65 -17.21
N LEU A 120 -4.99 2.83 -16.51
CA LEU A 120 -3.90 3.31 -15.66
C LEU A 120 -2.86 4.09 -16.46
N LEU A 121 -2.41 3.53 -17.58
CA LEU A 121 -1.39 4.17 -18.43
C LEU A 121 -1.90 5.49 -19.00
N GLN A 122 -3.16 5.54 -19.44
CA GLN A 122 -3.79 6.77 -19.90
C GLN A 122 -3.91 7.79 -18.76
N LEU A 123 -4.36 7.36 -17.58
CA LEU A 123 -4.48 8.22 -16.40
C LEU A 123 -3.14 8.85 -16.03
N ALA A 124 -2.04 8.09 -16.06
CA ALA A 124 -0.72 8.58 -15.73
C ALA A 124 -0.21 9.68 -16.69
N THR A 125 -0.63 9.65 -17.95
CA THR A 125 -0.26 10.67 -18.95
C THR A 125 -1.10 11.94 -18.93
N ALA A 126 -2.25 11.93 -18.22
CA ALA A 126 -3.18 13.05 -18.12
C ALA A 126 -2.81 14.00 -16.98
#